data_AF-A0ABD1TXG2-F1
#
_entry.id   AF-A0ABD1TXG2-F1
#
_cell.length_a   1.000
_cell.length_b   1.000
_cell.length_c   1.000
_cell.angle_alpha   90.00
_cell.angle_beta   90.00
_cell.angle_gamma   90.00
#
_symmetry.space_group_name_H-M   'P 1'
#
loop_
_entity.id
_entity.type
_entity.pdbx_description
1 polymer ?
#
loop_
_entity_poly.entity_id
_entity_poly.type
_entity_poly.pdbx_seq_one_letter_code
_entity_poly.pdbx_strand_id
1 'polypeptide(L)'
;MEKSSELLMNLTCPKLQEQFEELKINKLKDKSFARHPLPHFYPRPTFPDMLLEEPRPPQKSFSGLEVIVWDIDGMTEHQIMQVISEMSMASSAYSAKGNNDKEATVNIYNGFSGQLKNWWFNYLSSDERDKILNAVKKEGDSHLDHSK
;
A
#
# COMPACT_ATOMS: atom_id res chain seq x y z
N MET A 1 -35.17 -49.62 15.84
CA MET A 1 -34.48 -48.41 15.34
C MET A 1 -32.98 -48.71 15.26
N GLU A 2 -32.58 -49.70 14.46
CA GLU A 2 -31.18 -50.14 14.40
C GLU A 2 -30.88 -50.94 13.13
N LYS A 3 -31.53 -50.59 12.01
CA LYS A 3 -31.26 -51.18 10.68
C LYS A 3 -30.88 -50.14 9.63
N SER A 4 -30.79 -48.86 10.03
CA SER A 4 -30.45 -47.75 9.12
C SER A 4 -28.97 -47.37 9.16
N SER A 5 -28.20 -47.82 10.16
CA SER A 5 -26.76 -47.54 10.29
C SER A 5 -25.88 -48.51 9.49
N GLU A 6 -26.30 -49.75 9.28
CA GLU A 6 -25.52 -50.76 8.53
C GLU A 6 -25.58 -50.59 7.01
N LEU A 7 -26.58 -49.86 6.49
CA LEU A 7 -26.69 -49.62 5.04
C LEU A 7 -25.81 -48.47 4.53
N LEU A 8 -25.25 -47.64 5.43
CA LEU A 8 -24.33 -46.56 5.06
C LEU A 8 -22.86 -46.99 5.01
N MET A 9 -22.52 -48.21 5.42
CA MET A 9 -21.14 -48.74 5.30
C MET A 9 -20.87 -49.48 3.98
N ASN A 10 -21.91 -49.77 3.19
CA ASN A 10 -21.80 -50.66 2.03
C ASN A 10 -21.93 -49.94 0.67
N LEU A 11 -21.89 -48.61 0.66
CA LEU A 11 -21.88 -47.80 -0.57
C LEU A 11 -20.52 -47.13 -0.84
N THR A 12 -19.45 -47.71 -0.31
CA THR A 12 -18.09 -47.37 -0.75
C THR A 12 -17.91 -47.92 -2.16
N CYS A 13 -18.05 -47.02 -3.14
CA CYS A 13 -17.86 -47.27 -4.55
C CYS A 13 -16.56 -48.05 -4.83
N PRO A 14 -16.61 -49.27 -5.42
CA PRO A 14 -15.40 -49.99 -5.82
C PRO A 14 -14.60 -49.24 -6.90
N LYS A 15 -15.21 -48.24 -7.55
CA LYS A 15 -14.57 -47.37 -8.53
C LYS A 15 -13.48 -46.45 -7.94
N LEU A 16 -13.47 -46.23 -6.63
CA LEU A 16 -12.42 -45.46 -5.96
C LEU A 16 -11.18 -46.28 -5.60
N GLN A 17 -11.31 -47.61 -5.45
CA GLN A 17 -10.16 -48.49 -5.17
C GLN A 17 -9.34 -48.79 -6.42
N GLU A 18 -9.99 -48.91 -7.58
CA GLU A 18 -9.29 -49.16 -8.86
C GLU A 18 -8.51 -47.92 -9.34
N GLN A 19 -9.02 -46.71 -9.06
CA GLN A 19 -8.34 -45.44 -9.35
C GLN A 19 -7.10 -45.19 -8.47
N PHE A 20 -7.01 -45.83 -7.29
CA PHE A 20 -5.89 -45.64 -6.38
C PHE A 20 -4.66 -46.49 -6.77
N GLU A 21 -4.87 -47.62 -7.47
CA GLU A 21 -3.78 -48.50 -7.94
C GLU A 21 -3.06 -47.98 -9.20
N GLU A 22 -3.71 -47.12 -10.01
CA GLU A 22 -3.03 -46.44 -11.13
C GLU A 22 -2.16 -45.26 -10.70
N LEU A 23 -2.27 -44.80 -9.45
CA LEU A 23 -1.34 -43.87 -8.83
C LEU A 23 -0.19 -44.61 -8.13
N LYS A 24 0.41 -45.59 -8.80
CA LYS A 24 1.80 -45.95 -8.51
C LYS A 24 2.66 -44.74 -8.85
N ILE A 25 2.80 -43.85 -7.88
CA ILE A 25 3.68 -42.69 -7.92
C ILE A 25 5.05 -43.24 -8.28
N ASN A 26 5.46 -43.03 -9.53
CA ASN A 26 6.81 -43.30 -9.96
C ASN A 26 7.71 -42.54 -9.00
N LYS A 27 8.50 -43.24 -8.18
CA LYS A 27 9.53 -42.60 -7.37
C LYS A 27 10.52 -41.97 -8.32
N LEU A 28 10.33 -40.69 -8.63
CA LEU A 28 11.28 -39.88 -9.37
C LEU A 28 12.60 -39.93 -8.60
N LYS A 29 13.57 -40.69 -9.12
CA LYS A 29 14.96 -40.65 -8.65
C LYS A 29 15.65 -39.42 -9.24
N ASP A 30 15.02 -38.26 -9.16
CA ASP A 30 15.63 -37.02 -9.63
C ASP A 30 16.29 -36.33 -8.44
N LYS A 31 17.57 -36.64 -8.26
CA LYS A 31 18.50 -35.91 -7.37
C LYS A 31 18.77 -34.46 -7.87
N SER A 32 18.02 -33.98 -8.86
CA SER A 32 18.25 -32.71 -9.55
C SER A 32 17.40 -31.54 -9.02
N PHE A 33 16.39 -31.79 -8.18
CA PHE A 33 15.57 -30.71 -7.60
C PHE A 33 16.28 -29.91 -6.49
N ALA A 34 17.49 -30.31 -6.08
CA ALA A 34 18.25 -29.69 -5.01
C ALA A 34 19.40 -28.77 -5.50
N ARG A 35 19.24 -28.09 -6.65
CA ARG A 35 20.30 -27.24 -7.22
C ARG A 35 19.95 -25.78 -7.47
N HIS A 36 18.88 -25.28 -6.86
CA HIS A 36 18.69 -23.84 -6.73
C HIS A 36 18.46 -23.50 -5.26
N PRO A 37 19.38 -22.74 -4.62
CA PRO A 37 19.11 -22.18 -3.32
C PRO A 37 17.89 -21.26 -3.48
N LEU A 38 16.78 -21.60 -2.84
CA LEU A 38 15.69 -20.63 -2.67
C LEU A 38 16.26 -19.49 -1.81
N PRO A 39 16.25 -18.23 -2.29
CA PRO A 39 16.84 -17.10 -1.58
C PRO A 39 15.90 -16.64 -0.45
N HIS A 40 15.69 -17.49 0.55
CA HIS A 40 14.97 -17.14 1.78
C HIS A 40 15.73 -17.75 2.97
N PHE A 41 16.95 -17.28 3.19
CA PHE A 41 17.87 -17.85 4.17
C PHE A 41 17.76 -17.08 5.50
N TYR A 42 16.63 -17.25 6.20
CA TYR A 42 16.58 -16.99 7.64
C TYR A 42 16.43 -18.32 8.38
N PRO A 43 17.24 -18.60 9.41
CA PRO A 43 17.21 -19.87 10.16
C PRO A 43 15.97 -20.04 11.04
N ARG A 44 15.02 -19.10 11.03
CA ARG A 44 13.81 -19.07 11.84
C ARG A 44 12.60 -19.07 10.90
N PRO A 45 11.48 -19.74 11.21
CA PRO A 45 10.25 -19.60 10.45
C PRO A 45 9.89 -18.11 10.36
N THR A 46 9.94 -17.57 9.15
CA THR A 46 9.47 -16.21 8.87
C THR A 46 7.97 -16.19 9.16
N PHE A 47 7.53 -15.24 9.99
CA PHE A 47 6.10 -15.10 10.29
C PHE A 47 5.32 -14.99 8.96
N PRO A 48 4.13 -15.60 8.85
CA PRO A 48 3.34 -15.58 7.60
C PRO A 48 3.19 -14.17 7.04
N ASP A 49 3.02 -13.19 7.93
CA ASP A 49 2.84 -11.78 7.62
C ASP A 49 4.08 -11.12 6.99
N MET A 50 5.28 -11.64 7.25
CA MET A 50 6.54 -11.12 6.70
C MET A 50 6.84 -11.66 5.30
N LEU A 51 6.14 -12.72 4.86
CA LEU A 51 6.16 -13.20 3.47
C LEU A 51 5.15 -12.46 2.59
N LEU A 52 4.27 -11.66 3.19
CA LEU A 52 3.35 -10.81 2.46
C LEU A 52 4.12 -9.57 1.97
N GLU A 53 4.65 -9.63 0.75
CA GLU A 53 5.14 -8.42 0.10
C GLU A 53 3.93 -7.52 -0.15
N GLU A 54 3.85 -6.41 0.57
CA GLU A 54 2.90 -5.36 0.25
C GLU A 54 3.22 -4.87 -1.17
N PRO A 55 2.26 -4.89 -2.11
CA PRO A 55 2.49 -4.45 -3.47
C PRO A 55 3.08 -3.05 -3.43
N ARG A 56 4.35 -2.93 -3.87
CA ARG A 56 5.04 -1.66 -3.84
C ARG A 56 4.20 -0.69 -4.67
N PRO A 57 3.78 0.46 -4.11
CA PRO A 57 2.99 1.38 -4.87
C PRO A 57 3.73 1.82 -6.14
N PRO A 58 3.00 2.08 -7.23
CA PRO A 58 3.62 2.51 -8.48
C PRO A 58 4.49 3.75 -8.21
N GLN A 59 5.75 3.70 -8.63
CA GLN A 59 6.66 4.82 -8.45
C GLN A 59 6.16 6.00 -9.28
N LYS A 60 5.67 7.04 -8.61
CA LYS A 60 5.28 8.31 -9.24
C LYS A 60 6.50 9.24 -9.29
N SER A 61 6.77 9.81 -10.46
CA SER A 61 7.80 10.83 -10.64
C SER A 61 7.17 12.21 -10.67
N PHE A 62 7.71 13.14 -9.88
CA PHE A 62 7.19 14.51 -9.79
C PHE A 62 8.14 15.48 -10.50
N SER A 63 7.70 16.04 -11.63
CA SER A 63 8.50 16.98 -12.43
C SER A 63 8.50 18.41 -11.86
N GLY A 64 7.59 18.72 -10.92
CA GLY A 64 7.41 20.04 -10.32
C GLY A 64 6.84 21.10 -11.29
N LEU A 65 6.30 20.67 -12.44
CA LEU A 65 5.68 21.56 -13.44
C LEU A 65 4.22 21.20 -13.72
N GLU A 66 3.92 19.90 -13.68
CA GLU A 66 2.60 19.38 -14.01
C GLU A 66 1.69 19.40 -12.78
N VAL A 67 0.45 19.85 -12.96
CA VAL A 67 -0.59 19.74 -11.93
C VAL A 67 -1.09 18.31 -11.92
N ILE A 68 -0.97 17.65 -10.78
CA ILE A 68 -1.39 16.27 -10.56
C ILE A 68 -2.75 16.28 -9.87
N VAL A 69 -3.64 15.39 -10.29
CA VAL A 69 -4.96 15.22 -9.66
C VAL A 69 -4.83 14.35 -8.42
N TRP A 70 -5.39 14.82 -7.31
CA TRP A 70 -5.43 14.15 -6.02
C TRP A 70 -6.87 13.77 -5.70
N ASP A 71 -7.12 12.46 -5.69
CA ASP A 71 -8.40 11.87 -5.29
C ASP A 71 -8.13 10.86 -4.18
N ILE A 72 -8.99 10.87 -3.15
CA ILE A 72 -8.94 9.94 -2.02
C ILE A 72 -10.26 9.20 -1.83
N ASP A 73 -11.23 9.41 -2.73
CA ASP A 73 -12.55 8.83 -2.61
C ASP A 73 -12.48 7.29 -2.74
N GLY A 74 -13.03 6.59 -1.74
CA GLY A 74 -13.06 5.12 -1.70
C GLY A 74 -11.72 4.44 -1.41
N MET A 75 -10.69 5.20 -1.01
CA MET A 75 -9.39 4.65 -0.64
C MET A 75 -9.38 4.11 0.80
N THR A 76 -8.52 3.10 1.06
CA THR A 76 -8.25 2.64 2.43
C THR A 76 -7.32 3.61 3.17
N GLU A 77 -7.26 3.53 4.49
CA GLU A 77 -6.40 4.40 5.31
C GLU A 77 -4.93 4.37 4.85
N HIS A 78 -4.39 3.17 4.58
CA HIS A 78 -3.02 3.04 4.08
C HIS A 78 -2.81 3.77 2.75
N GLN A 79 -3.76 3.64 1.81
CA GLN A 79 -3.68 4.33 0.52
C GLN A 79 -3.76 5.85 0.68
N ILE A 80 -4.60 6.34 1.59
CA ILE A 80 -4.70 7.77 1.91
C ILE A 80 -3.37 8.28 2.45
N MET A 81 -2.74 7.55 3.38
CA MET A 81 -1.42 7.91 3.92
C MET A 81 -0.36 7.99 2.82
N GLN A 82 -0.40 7.05 1.88
CA GLN A 82 0.50 7.07 0.73
C GLN A 82 0.25 8.29 -0.17
N VAL A 83 -1.01 8.60 -0.51
CA VAL A 83 -1.35 9.79 -1.31
C VAL A 83 -0.88 11.07 -0.62
N ILE A 84 -1.07 11.20 0.69
CA ILE A 84 -0.58 12.37 1.45
C ILE A 84 0.95 12.48 1.38
N SER A 85 1.66 11.35 1.47
CA SER A 85 3.12 11.33 1.33
C SER A 85 3.55 11.77 -0.08
N GLU A 86 2.82 11.35 -1.11
CA GLU A 86 3.04 11.75 -2.50
C GLU A 86 2.78 13.23 -2.72
N MET A 87 1.73 13.80 -2.11
CA MET A 87 1.46 15.23 -2.15
C MET A 87 2.59 16.05 -1.52
N SER A 88 3.19 15.54 -0.43
CA SER A 88 4.33 16.17 0.23
C SER A 88 5.59 16.12 -0.65
N MET A 89 5.82 15.01 -1.36
CA MET A 89 6.88 14.89 -2.36
C MET A 89 6.65 15.85 -3.53
N ALA A 90 5.41 15.94 -4.05
CA ALA A 90 5.04 16.88 -5.10
C ALA A 90 5.26 18.34 -4.67
N SER A 91 4.84 18.69 -3.44
CA SER A 91 5.07 20.02 -2.85
C SER A 91 6.56 20.37 -2.83
N SER A 92 7.39 19.44 -2.36
CA SER A 92 8.85 19.60 -2.33
C SER A 92 9.44 19.74 -3.73
N ALA A 93 8.91 19.03 -4.72
CA ALA A 93 9.33 19.14 -6.12
C ALA A 93 8.97 20.51 -6.73
N TYR A 94 7.81 21.09 -6.37
CA TYR A 94 7.45 22.45 -6.77
C TYR A 94 8.40 23.48 -6.16
N SER A 95 8.69 23.39 -4.86
CA SER A 95 9.66 24.27 -4.19
C SER A 95 11.07 24.12 -4.79
N ALA A 96 11.49 22.90 -5.10
CA ALA A 96 12.79 22.63 -5.73
C ALA A 96 12.90 23.21 -7.16
N LYS A 97 11.78 23.43 -7.84
CA LYS A 97 11.73 24.07 -9.16
C LYS A 97 11.91 25.60 -9.10
N GLY A 98 11.95 26.18 -7.90
CA GLY A 98 12.02 27.62 -7.70
C GLY A 98 10.65 28.30 -7.55
N ASN A 99 9.57 27.53 -7.39
CA ASN A 99 8.26 28.10 -7.06
C ASN A 99 8.26 28.59 -5.60
N ASN A 100 7.58 29.71 -5.35
CA ASN A 100 7.35 30.17 -3.98
C ASN A 100 6.45 29.16 -3.23
N ASP A 101 6.56 29.07 -1.90
CA ASP A 101 5.72 28.20 -1.06
C ASP A 101 4.22 28.41 -1.32
N LYS A 102 3.83 29.66 -1.61
CA LYS A 102 2.47 30.00 -2.01
C LYS A 102 2.07 29.35 -3.34
N GLU A 103 2.93 29.43 -4.35
CA GLU A 103 2.68 28.84 -5.67
C GLU A 103 2.68 27.31 -5.62
N ALA A 104 3.57 26.71 -4.82
CA ALA A 104 3.55 25.28 -4.55
C ALA A 104 2.23 24.84 -3.90
N THR A 105 1.75 25.59 -2.90
CA THR A 105 0.45 25.33 -2.26
C THR A 105 -0.70 25.46 -3.25
N VAL A 106 -0.65 26.47 -4.13
CA VAL A 106 -1.62 26.67 -5.21
C VAL A 106 -1.66 25.48 -6.17
N ASN A 107 -0.49 25.00 -6.60
CA ASN A 107 -0.41 23.84 -7.50
C ASN A 107 -0.94 22.56 -6.84
N ILE A 108 -0.78 22.40 -5.53
CA ILE A 108 -1.31 21.26 -4.79
C ILE A 108 -2.84 21.30 -4.70
N TYR A 109 -3.44 22.40 -4.20
CA TYR A 109 -4.90 22.43 -4.03
C TYR A 109 -5.66 22.52 -5.37
N ASN A 110 -5.05 23.08 -6.42
CA ASN A 110 -5.62 23.05 -7.77
C ASN A 110 -5.77 21.62 -8.30
N GLY A 111 -4.97 20.68 -7.79
CA GLY A 111 -5.09 19.25 -8.07
C GLY A 111 -6.19 18.54 -7.30
N PHE A 112 -6.83 19.16 -6.31
CA PHE A 112 -7.83 18.47 -5.48
C PHE A 112 -9.07 18.10 -6.28
N SER A 113 -9.50 16.85 -6.12
CA SER A 113 -10.75 16.30 -6.65
C SER A 113 -11.66 15.80 -5.52
N GLY A 114 -12.91 15.48 -5.85
CA GLY A 114 -13.82 14.76 -4.96
C GLY A 114 -14.00 15.40 -3.58
N GLN A 115 -13.92 14.58 -2.53
CA GLN A 115 -14.03 15.03 -1.14
C GLN A 115 -12.98 16.07 -0.74
N LEU A 116 -11.75 16.00 -1.25
CA LEU A 116 -10.71 16.99 -0.94
C LEU A 116 -11.06 18.38 -1.46
N LYS A 117 -11.60 18.44 -2.69
CA LYS A 117 -12.07 19.70 -3.27
C LYS A 117 -13.23 20.26 -2.46
N ASN A 118 -14.21 19.40 -2.11
CA ASN A 118 -15.34 19.80 -1.29
C ASN A 118 -14.89 20.31 0.09
N TRP A 119 -13.94 19.62 0.74
CA TRP A 119 -13.34 20.05 2.00
C TRP A 119 -12.71 21.43 1.87
N TRP A 120 -11.85 21.63 0.87
CA TRP A 120 -11.17 22.91 0.66
C TRP A 120 -12.14 24.08 0.43
N PHE A 121 -13.18 23.88 -0.38
CA PHE A 121 -14.09 24.96 -0.77
C PHE A 121 -15.31 25.16 0.13
N ASN A 122 -15.73 24.14 0.89
CA ASN A 122 -16.98 24.21 1.67
C ASN A 122 -16.76 24.18 3.18
N TYR A 123 -15.66 23.60 3.68
CA TYR A 123 -15.40 23.51 5.11
C TYR A 123 -14.48 24.62 5.64
N LEU A 124 -13.56 25.12 4.83
CA LEU A 124 -12.69 26.24 5.21
C LEU A 124 -13.34 27.57 4.83
N SER A 125 -13.31 28.55 5.74
CA SER A 125 -13.65 29.94 5.42
C SER A 125 -12.61 30.60 4.52
N SER A 126 -12.96 31.71 3.86
CA SER A 126 -12.00 32.46 3.01
C SER A 126 -10.77 32.89 3.82
N ASP A 127 -11.01 33.42 5.03
CA ASP A 127 -9.94 33.89 5.91
C ASP A 127 -8.98 32.76 6.34
N GLU A 128 -9.48 31.54 6.54
CA GLU A 128 -8.65 30.38 6.86
C GLU A 128 -7.79 29.96 5.67
N ARG A 129 -8.37 29.96 4.46
CA ARG A 129 -7.60 29.68 3.24
C ARG A 129 -6.51 30.72 3.01
N ASP A 130 -6.83 32.00 3.22
CA ASP A 130 -5.86 33.07 3.10
C ASP A 130 -4.75 32.96 4.15
N LYS A 131 -5.07 32.53 5.38
CA LYS A 131 -4.05 32.22 6.40
C LYS A 131 -3.14 31.09 5.97
N ILE A 132 -3.69 30.01 5.39
CA ILE A 132 -2.93 28.87 4.89
C ILE A 132 -2.02 29.31 3.72
N LEU A 133 -2.55 30.05 2.74
CA LEU A 133 -1.80 30.49 1.56
C LEU A 133 -0.72 31.52 1.89
N ASN A 134 -0.91 32.33 2.93
CA ASN A 134 0.06 33.33 3.36
C ASN A 134 0.98 32.84 4.48
N ALA A 135 0.83 31.59 4.93
CA ALA A 135 1.72 31.01 5.92
C ALA A 135 3.13 30.90 5.32
N VAL A 136 4.10 31.48 6.01
CA VAL A 136 5.52 31.37 5.66
C VAL A 136 6.21 30.70 6.83
N LYS A 137 7.08 29.75 6.53
CA LYS A 137 7.94 29.10 7.53
C LYS A 137 8.84 30.16 8.16
N LYS A 138 8.60 30.51 9.42
CA LYS A 138 9.52 31.35 10.19
C LYS A 138 10.70 30.48 10.64
N GLU A 139 11.82 30.57 9.95
CA GLU A 139 13.09 30.03 10.44
C GLU A 139 13.59 30.97 11.55
N GLY A 140 13.23 30.68 12.81
CA GLY A 140 13.56 31.55 13.94
C GLY A 140 13.51 30.91 15.34
N ASP A 141 12.78 29.81 15.55
CA ASP A 141 12.69 29.18 16.88
C ASP A 141 13.53 27.91 17.01
N SER A 142 14.79 27.98 16.56
CA SER A 142 15.80 26.98 16.92
C SER A 142 16.45 27.35 18.25
N HIS A 143 15.91 26.76 19.32
CA HIS A 143 16.59 26.27 20.53
C HIS A 143 18.00 26.86 20.81
N LEU A 144 18.05 27.98 21.53
CA LEU A 144 19.20 28.37 22.35
C LEU A 144 18.86 28.12 23.82
N ASP A 145 18.78 26.86 24.24
CA ASP A 145 18.82 26.56 25.69
C ASP A 145 19.53 25.24 25.99
N HIS A 146 20.84 25.21 25.75
CA HIS A 146 21.75 24.29 26.44
C HIS A 146 23.08 25.00 26.72
N SER A 147 23.06 25.96 27.65
CA SER A 147 24.26 26.26 28.45
C SER A 147 23.92 27.15 29.66
N LYS A 148 23.75 26.53 30.83
CA LYS A 148 24.46 26.94 32.05
C LYS A 148 24.49 25.83 33.08
#